data_AF-A0A532E8X7-F1
#
_entry.id   AF-A0A532E8X7-F1
#
_cell.length_a   1.000
_cell.length_b   1.000
_cell.length_c   1.000
_cell.angle_alpha   90.00
_cell.angle_beta   90.00
_cell.angle_gamma   90.00
#
_symmetry.space_group_name_H-M   'P 1'
#
loop_
_entity.id
_entity.type
_entity.pdbx_description
1 polymer ?
#
loop_
_entity_poly.entity_id
_entity_poly.type
_entity_poly.pdbx_seq_one_letter_code
_entity_poly.pdbx_strand_id
1 'polypeptide(L)' 'MPHVLIIHEVEAYPAWKAVFDGAADLRKRAGEISYQLLRYDQDANSIVHFSAWSSLENARR' A
#
# COMPACT_ATOMS: atom_id res chain seq x y z
N MET A 1 1.89 -13.18 11.38
CA MET A 1 1.54 -11.88 10.79
C MET A 1 2.80 -11.20 10.29
N PRO A 2 3.22 -11.48 9.05
CA PRO A 2 4.25 -10.69 8.40
C PRO A 2 3.80 -9.25 8.15
N HIS A 3 4.77 -8.35 8.17
CA HIS A 3 4.60 -6.97 7.76
C HIS A 3 5.39 -6.72 6.48
N VAL A 4 4.82 -5.93 5.57
CA VAL A 4 5.43 -5.54 4.31
C VAL A 4 5.53 -4.02 4.28
N LEU A 5 6.73 -3.53 3.96
CA LEU A 5 7.04 -2.12 3.79
C LEU A 5 7.41 -1.90 2.32
N ILE A 6 6.66 -1.05 1.63
CA ILE A 6 6.96 -0.61 0.28
C ILE A 6 7.19 0.89 0.34
N ILE A 7 8.36 1.32 -0.11
CA ILE A 7 8.72 2.73 -0.26
C ILE A 7 8.92 2.96 -1.75
N HIS A 8 8.19 3.91 -2.33
CA HIS A 8 8.28 4.19 -3.75
C HIS A 8 7.86 5.61 -4.08
N GLU A 9 8.33 6.08 -5.22
CA GLU A 9 7.94 7.36 -5.81
C GLU A 9 6.85 7.13 -6.87
N VAL A 10 5.90 8.06 -6.96
CA VAL A 10 4.82 8.05 -7.94
C VAL A 10 4.82 9.36 -8.73
N GLU A 11 4.47 9.32 -10.01
CA GLU A 11 4.47 10.53 -10.85
C GLU A 11 3.41 11.54 -10.40
N ALA A 12 2.21 11.05 -10.05
CA ALA A 12 1.10 11.88 -9.61
C ALA A 12 0.31 11.21 -8.48
N TYR A 13 0.54 11.63 -7.24
CA TYR A 13 -0.11 11.06 -6.06
C TYR A 13 -1.65 10.99 -6.14
N PRO A 14 -2.39 12.04 -6.57
CA PRO A 14 -3.86 11.95 -6.61
C PRO A 14 -4.38 10.86 -7.56
N ALA A 15 -3.76 10.72 -8.73
CA ALA A 15 -4.12 9.70 -9.71
C ALA A 15 -3.74 8.30 -9.21
N TRP A 16 -2.54 8.16 -8.64
CA TRP A 16 -2.09 6.92 -8.04
C TRP A 16 -2.99 6.48 -6.88
N LYS A 17 -3.38 7.42 -6.00
CA LYS A 17 -4.23 7.14 -4.85
C LYS A 17 -5.62 6.64 -5.26
N ALA A 18 -6.20 7.19 -6.32
CA ALA A 18 -7.49 6.69 -6.83
C ALA A 18 -7.41 5.21 -7.23
N VAL A 19 -6.33 4.79 -7.90
CA VAL A 19 -6.09 3.38 -8.26
C VAL A 19 -5.80 2.54 -7.01
N PHE A 20 -4.97 3.04 -6.09
CA PHE A 20 -4.65 2.36 -4.84
C PHE A 20 -5.92 2.11 -4.01
N ASP A 21 -6.80 3.09 -3.88
CA ASP A 21 -8.04 2.97 -3.12
C ASP A 21 -9.03 2.03 -3.82
N GLY A 22 -9.12 2.09 -5.15
CA GLY A 22 -9.94 1.18 -5.95
C GLY A 22 -9.54 -0.30 -5.82
N ALA A 23 -8.27 -0.58 -5.48
CA ALA A 23 -7.76 -1.93 -5.27
C ALA A 23 -7.90 -2.43 -3.81
N ALA A 24 -8.51 -1.67 -2.89
CA ALA A 24 -8.59 -2.04 -1.48
C ALA A 24 -9.32 -3.38 -1.25
N ASP A 25 -10.44 -3.61 -1.95
CA ASP A 25 -11.19 -4.86 -1.86
C ASP A 25 -10.37 -6.08 -2.34
N LEU A 26 -9.51 -5.89 -3.35
CA LEU A 26 -8.62 -6.94 -3.83
C LEU A 26 -7.58 -7.31 -2.76
N ARG A 27 -6.91 -6.32 -2.17
CA ARG A 27 -5.92 -6.53 -1.10
C ARG A 27 -6.53 -7.22 0.12
N LYS A 28 -7.74 -6.79 0.52
CA LYS A 28 -8.49 -7.43 1.61
C LYS A 28 -8.80 -8.89 1.32
N ARG A 29 -9.25 -9.21 0.10
CA ARG A 29 -9.50 -10.61 -0.32
C ARG A 29 -8.22 -11.44 -0.40
N ALA A 30 -7.11 -10.83 -0.80
CA ALA A 30 -5.80 -11.46 -0.82
C ALA A 30 -5.26 -11.75 0.60
N GLY A 31 -5.85 -11.15 1.64
CA GLY A 31 -5.50 -11.43 3.03
C GLY A 31 -4.65 -10.35 3.70
N GLU A 32 -4.73 -9.11 3.21
CA GLU A 32 -4.34 -7.90 3.95
C GLU A 32 -5.24 -7.76 5.20
N ILE A 33 -4.61 -7.57 6.36
CA ILE A 33 -5.29 -7.43 7.65
C ILE A 33 -5.47 -5.94 7.97
N SER A 34 -4.42 -5.14 7.75
CA SER A 34 -4.43 -3.70 7.95
C SER A 34 -3.35 -3.05 7.08
N TYR A 35 -3.51 -1.76 6.81
CA TYR A 35 -2.49 -0.96 6.15
C TYR A 35 -2.46 0.47 6.70
N GLN A 36 -1.30 1.09 6.54
CA GLN A 36 -1.05 2.51 6.74
C GLN A 36 -0.40 3.05 5.48
N LEU A 37 -0.98 4.13 4.96
CA LEU A 37 -0.46 4.85 3.82
C LEU A 37 0.05 6.21 4.30
N LEU A 38 1.35 6.44 4.13
CA LEU A 38 2.04 7.66 4.54
C LEU A 38 2.63 8.32 3.29
N ARG A 39 2.80 9.63 3.35
CA ARG A 39 3.51 10.42 2.35
C ARG A 39 4.45 11.38 3.05
N TYR A 40 5.51 11.80 2.37
CA TYR A 40 6.42 12.79 2.90
C TYR A 40 5.71 14.16 2.93
N ASP A 41 6.05 14.99 3.93
CA ASP A 41 5.45 16.31 4.11
C ASP A 41 5.80 17.25 2.95
N GLN A 42 7.08 17.22 2.56
CA GLN A 42 7.64 18.10 1.51
C GLN A 42 7.58 17.50 0.10
N ASP A 43 7.23 16.21 -0.01
CA ASP A 43 7.09 15.53 -1.29
C ASP A 43 5.90 14.56 -1.23
N ALA A 44 4.79 14.98 -1.82
CA ALA A 44 3.57 14.18 -1.86
C ALA A 44 3.70 12.93 -2.74
N ASN A 45 4.71 12.88 -3.62
CA ASN A 45 4.94 11.77 -4.55
C ASN A 45 5.83 10.68 -3.96
N SER A 46 6.47 10.92 -2.82
CA SER A 46 7.18 9.91 -2.04
C SER A 46 6.22 9.24 -1.06
N ILE A 47 5.97 7.94 -1.25
CA ILE A 47 4.94 7.18 -0.54
C ILE A 47 5.55 6.01 0.22
N VAL A 48 5.02 5.80 1.43
CA VAL A 48 5.30 4.63 2.25
C VAL A 48 4.01 3.87 2.49
N HIS A 49 3.96 2.64 2.00
CA HIS A 49 2.87 1.71 2.24
C HIS A 49 3.34 0.63 3.22
N PHE A 50 2.76 0.63 4.41
CA PHE A 50 3.05 -0.35 5.45
C PHE A 50 1.81 -1.19 5.72
N SER A 51 1.92 -2.51 5.59
CA SER A 51 0.76 -3.41 5.67
C SER A 51 1.06 -4.68 6.45
N ALA A 52 0.06 -5.18 7.17
CA ALA A 52 0.08 -6.45 7.86
C ALA A 52 -0.71 -7.48 7.07
N TRP A 53 -0.14 -8.67 6.89
CA TRP A 53 -0.73 -9.72 6.06
C TRP A 53 -0.92 -11.03 6.84
N SER A 54 -1.86 -11.83 6.34
CA SER A 54 -2.09 -13.21 6.81
C SER A 54 -0.91 -14.14 6.51
N SER A 55 -0.26 -13.99 5.35
CA SER A 55 0.94 -14.75 4.96
C SER A 55 1.84 -13.93 4.02
N LEU A 56 3.13 -14.29 3.92
CA LEU A 56 4.05 -13.65 2.98
C LEU A 56 3.76 -14.03 1.52
N GLU A 57 3.19 -15.22 1.29
CA GLU A 57 2.79 -15.64 -0.06
C GLU A 57 1.66 -14.75 -0.58
N ASN A 58 0.66 -14.48 0.27
CA ASN A 58 -0.46 -13.61 -0.05
C ASN A 58 -0.03 -12.18 -0.38
N ALA A 59 1.00 -11.67 0.30
CA ALA A 59 1.53 -10.33 0.05
C ALA A 59 2.35 -10.20 -1.25
N ARG A 60 2.74 -11.33 -1.87
CA ARG A 60 3.54 -11.37 -3.11
C ARG A 60 2.69 -11.54 -4.38
N ARG A 61 1.42 -11.90 -4.24
CA ARG A 61 0.48 -12.11 -5.35
C ARG A 61 -0.23 -10.82 -5.71
#